data_AF-A0A345RHL6-F1
#
_entry.id   AF-A0A345RHL6-F1
#
_cell.length_a   1.000
_cell.length_b   1.000
_cell.length_c   1.000
_cell.angle_alpha   90.00
_cell.angle_beta   90.00
_cell.angle_gamma   90.00
#
_symmetry.space_group_name_H-M   'P 1'
#
loop_
_entity.id
_entity.type
_entity.pdbx_description
1 polymer ?
#
loop_
_entity_poly.entity_id
_entity_poly.type
_entity_poly.pdbx_seq_one_letter_code
_entity_poly.pdbx_strand_id
1 'polypeptide(L)'
;MYSQCRAVGCPNPARAGTSDGLGRLYCRKHHDHYQRHGSLFKPSYKASELNPFRKVALKWLEENREDAWVQNAVAAVKQLYQTAGPHVEAFRLRGLKPRQRAWAHWARLRTSGVDPVKVVSVWLAVEMVIKSDTQPDWRPEYKRVQAAKVVHRMASGSHNKWTQDRLDGSGSWTQEIHVYPHSRGRVLRHIGEDLEKACALLAENCLDKMFVR
;
A
#
# COMPACT_ATOMS: atom_id res chain seq x y z
N MET A 1 -29.19 11.45 19.73
CA MET A 1 -28.16 12.51 19.61
C MET A 1 -26.82 11.83 19.30
N TYR A 2 -26.23 12.04 18.11
CA TYR A 2 -24.93 11.45 17.74
C TYR A 2 -23.77 12.31 18.29
N SER A 3 -23.81 12.62 19.60
CA SER A 3 -22.93 13.62 20.20
C SER A 3 -21.52 13.07 20.46
N GLN A 4 -21.37 11.80 20.79
CA GLN A 4 -20.11 11.22 21.24
C GLN A 4 -19.58 10.10 20.33
N CYS A 5 -18.25 9.99 20.28
CA CYS A 5 -17.55 8.92 19.61
C CYS A 5 -17.84 7.57 20.28
N ARG A 6 -18.19 6.55 19.50
CA ARG A 6 -18.47 5.18 19.99
C ARG A 6 -17.24 4.35 20.31
N ALA A 7 -16.05 4.96 20.28
CA ALA A 7 -14.82 4.27 20.66
C ALA A 7 -14.76 4.23 22.19
N VAL A 8 -14.60 3.05 22.77
CA VAL A 8 -14.55 2.86 24.23
C VAL A 8 -13.45 3.75 24.82
N GLY A 9 -13.81 4.56 25.83
CA GLY A 9 -12.89 5.48 26.50
C GLY A 9 -12.52 6.74 25.70
N CYS A 10 -13.14 7.02 24.55
CA CYS A 10 -12.88 8.23 23.78
C CYS A 10 -13.78 9.39 24.25
N PRO A 11 -13.23 10.51 24.75
CA PRO A 11 -14.03 11.66 25.20
C PRO A 11 -14.49 12.57 24.05
N ASN A 12 -14.05 12.30 22.81
CA ASN A 12 -14.27 13.22 21.69
C ASN A 12 -15.68 13.10 21.12
N PRO A 13 -16.26 14.18 20.59
CA PRO A 13 -17.52 14.12 19.88
C PRO A 13 -17.40 13.31 18.58
N ALA A 14 -18.48 12.63 18.16
CA ALA A 14 -18.54 12.08 16.82
C ALA A 14 -18.52 13.22 15.79
N ARG A 15 -18.06 12.98 14.55
CA ARG A 15 -18.00 14.05 13.53
C ARG A 15 -19.35 14.71 13.26
N ALA A 16 -20.44 13.95 13.28
CA ALA A 16 -21.80 14.48 13.14
C ALA A 16 -22.26 15.32 14.35
N GLY A 17 -21.58 15.20 15.49
CA GLY A 17 -21.73 16.07 16.64
C GLY A 17 -20.87 17.33 16.57
N THR A 18 -20.10 17.53 15.49
CA THR A 18 -19.34 18.75 15.21
C THR A 18 -19.75 19.35 13.86
N SER A 19 -19.18 20.50 13.49
CA SER A 19 -19.34 21.08 12.15
C SER A 19 -18.50 20.37 11.06
N ASP A 20 -17.67 19.39 11.44
CA ASP A 20 -16.67 18.76 10.59
C ASP A 20 -17.16 17.42 10.01
N GLY A 21 -18.40 17.36 9.52
CA GLY A 21 -18.89 16.30 8.63
C GLY A 21 -19.93 15.34 9.21
N LEU A 22 -20.32 14.34 8.41
CA LEU A 22 -21.52 13.53 8.65
C LEU A 22 -21.29 12.22 9.42
N GLY A 23 -20.07 12.00 9.94
CA GLY A 23 -19.69 10.74 10.59
C GLY A 23 -20.38 10.57 11.96
N ARG A 24 -21.39 9.70 12.03
CA ARG A 24 -22.23 9.52 13.23
C ARG A 24 -21.63 8.64 14.33
N LEU A 25 -20.61 7.85 14.01
CA LEU A 25 -20.11 6.80 14.90
C LEU A 25 -18.78 7.17 15.57
N TYR A 26 -17.89 7.86 14.85
CA TYR A 26 -16.52 8.08 15.30
C TYR A 26 -16.11 9.53 15.15
N CYS A 27 -15.18 9.98 16.00
CA CYS A 27 -14.58 11.31 15.93
C CYS A 27 -13.61 11.42 14.75
N ARG A 28 -13.18 12.65 14.45
CA ARG A 28 -12.19 12.94 13.40
C ARG A 28 -10.91 12.12 13.56
N LYS A 29 -10.37 12.03 14.77
CA LYS A 29 -9.13 11.28 15.07
C LYS A 29 -9.21 9.82 14.62
N HIS A 30 -10.32 9.13 14.91
CA HIS A 30 -10.52 7.74 14.50
C HIS A 30 -10.73 7.61 12.99
N HIS A 31 -11.42 8.55 12.35
CA HIS A 31 -11.51 8.58 10.89
C HIS A 31 -10.15 8.80 10.22
N ASP A 32 -9.32 9.69 10.75
CA ASP A 32 -7.97 9.94 10.24
C ASP A 32 -7.06 8.72 10.47
N HIS A 33 -7.18 8.07 11.63
CA HIS A 33 -6.52 6.80 11.93
C HIS A 33 -6.93 5.72 10.92
N TYR A 34 -8.22 5.59 10.63
CA TYR A 34 -8.74 4.68 9.61
C TYR A 34 -8.25 4.99 8.20
N GLN A 35 -8.22 6.27 7.81
CA GLN A 35 -7.68 6.68 6.52
C GLN A 35 -6.20 6.32 6.36
N ARG A 36 -5.44 6.38 7.47
CA ARG A 36 -4.01 6.09 7.52
C ARG A 36 -3.72 4.60 7.62
N HIS A 37 -4.47 3.84 8.43
CA HIS A 37 -4.11 2.47 8.83
C HIS A 37 -5.05 1.40 8.28
N GLY A 38 -6.24 1.77 7.78
CA GLY A 38 -7.27 0.81 7.37
C GLY A 38 -8.00 0.15 8.53
N SER A 39 -7.69 0.54 9.76
CA SER A 39 -8.36 0.15 11.00
C SER A 39 -8.70 1.41 11.79
N LEU A 40 -9.79 1.37 12.55
CA LEU A 40 -10.16 2.46 13.46
C LEU A 40 -9.25 2.50 14.69
N PHE A 41 -8.63 1.37 15.07
CA PHE A 41 -7.93 1.23 16.34
C PHE A 41 -6.51 0.73 16.16
N LYS A 42 -6.31 -0.27 15.29
CA LYS A 42 -5.01 -0.92 15.12
C LYS A 42 -4.09 -0.06 14.25
N PRO A 43 -2.90 0.33 14.73
CA PRO A 43 -1.92 0.98 13.88
C PRO A 43 -1.40 0.01 12.82
N SER A 44 -0.64 0.52 11.84
CA SER A 44 -0.01 -0.35 10.85
C SER A 44 1.15 -1.13 11.45
N TYR A 45 1.37 -2.36 10.96
CA TYR A 45 2.52 -3.15 11.33
C TYR A 45 3.82 -2.42 10.99
N LYS A 46 4.77 -2.49 11.92
CA LYS A 46 6.13 -1.99 11.77
C LYS A 46 6.92 -2.90 10.83
N ALA A 47 8.02 -2.36 10.30
CA ALA A 47 8.94 -3.15 9.48
C ALA A 47 9.53 -4.34 10.27
N SER A 48 9.81 -4.16 11.57
CA SER A 48 10.30 -5.22 12.45
C SER A 48 9.32 -6.39 12.59
N GLU A 49 8.02 -6.11 12.53
CA GLU A 49 6.96 -7.12 12.62
C GLU A 49 6.76 -7.83 11.27
N LEU A 50 6.83 -7.11 10.15
CA LEU A 50 6.58 -7.67 8.81
C LEU A 50 7.79 -8.36 8.17
N ASN A 51 9.01 -7.86 8.41
CA ASN A 51 10.20 -8.31 7.69
C ASN A 51 10.52 -9.80 7.88
N PRO A 52 10.37 -10.42 9.08
CA PRO A 52 10.55 -11.85 9.23
C PRO A 52 9.63 -12.66 8.30
N PHE A 53 8.34 -12.35 8.28
CA PHE A 53 7.37 -13.02 7.40
C PHE A 53 7.65 -12.77 5.92
N ARG A 54 8.11 -11.57 5.54
CA ARG A 54 8.52 -11.29 4.15
C ARG A 54 9.68 -12.17 3.69
N LYS A 55 10.67 -12.44 4.55
CA LYS A 55 11.79 -13.33 4.24
C LYS A 55 11.30 -14.76 4.05
N VAL A 56 10.43 -15.25 4.95
CA VAL A 56 9.85 -16.59 4.85
C VAL A 56 9.01 -16.74 3.58
N ALA A 57 8.10 -15.79 3.32
CA ALA A 57 7.24 -15.79 2.14
C ALA A 57 8.06 -15.75 0.84
N LEU A 58 9.09 -14.91 0.76
CA LEU A 58 9.94 -14.82 -0.42
C LEU A 58 10.69 -16.15 -0.67
N LYS A 59 11.34 -16.70 0.37
CA LYS A 59 12.04 -17.99 0.28
C LYS A 59 11.09 -19.10 -0.18
N TRP A 60 9.88 -19.16 0.39
CA TRP A 60 8.88 -20.15 0.00
C TRP A 60 8.44 -19.98 -1.46
N LEU A 61 8.23 -18.75 -1.93
CA LEU A 61 7.88 -18.48 -3.33
C LEU A 61 8.99 -18.91 -4.30
N GLU A 62 10.25 -18.70 -3.94
CA GLU A 62 11.40 -19.10 -4.73
C GLU A 62 11.52 -20.64 -4.82
N GLU A 63 11.31 -21.33 -3.71
CA GLU A 63 11.31 -22.80 -3.63
C GLU A 63 10.13 -23.43 -4.39
N ASN A 64 8.99 -22.72 -4.48
CA ASN A 64 7.75 -23.20 -5.10
C ASN A 64 7.40 -22.47 -6.41
N ARG A 65 8.42 -22.01 -7.15
CA ARG A 65 8.21 -21.24 -8.41
C ARG A 65 7.43 -21.99 -9.50
N GLU A 66 7.47 -23.33 -9.45
CA GLU A 66 6.79 -24.22 -10.39
C GLU A 66 5.32 -24.46 -10.01
N ASP A 67 4.90 -24.06 -8.80
CA ASP A 67 3.51 -24.22 -8.34
C ASP A 67 2.58 -23.32 -9.16
N ALA A 68 1.48 -23.90 -9.67
CA ALA A 68 0.52 -23.21 -10.52
C ALA A 68 -0.09 -21.97 -9.84
N TRP A 69 -0.32 -22.01 -8.52
CA TRP A 69 -0.85 -20.86 -7.77
C TRP A 69 0.15 -19.72 -7.69
N VAL A 70 1.44 -20.06 -7.52
CA VAL A 70 2.53 -19.06 -7.50
C VAL A 70 2.67 -18.42 -8.87
N GLN A 71 2.71 -19.23 -9.93
CA GLN A 71 2.79 -18.73 -11.31
C GLN A 71 1.59 -17.84 -11.65
N ASN A 72 0.37 -18.23 -11.26
CA ASN A 72 -0.84 -17.45 -11.49
C ASN A 72 -0.79 -16.08 -10.79
N ALA A 73 -0.43 -16.05 -9.50
CA ALA A 73 -0.34 -14.80 -8.74
C ALA A 73 0.74 -13.86 -9.31
N VAL A 74 1.91 -14.41 -9.67
CA VAL A 74 3.00 -13.65 -10.30
C VAL A 74 2.57 -13.12 -11.67
N ALA A 75 1.88 -13.93 -12.48
CA ALA A 75 1.35 -13.51 -13.77
C ALA A 75 0.28 -12.41 -13.61
N ALA A 76 -0.59 -12.50 -12.61
CA ALA A 76 -1.59 -11.48 -12.32
C ALA A 76 -0.94 -10.12 -11.95
N VAL A 77 0.13 -10.14 -11.14
CA VAL A 77 0.89 -8.91 -10.84
C VAL A 77 1.61 -8.36 -12.08
N LYS A 78 2.19 -9.24 -12.93
CA LYS A 78 2.76 -8.82 -14.23
C LYS A 78 1.70 -8.16 -15.12
N GLN A 79 0.47 -8.68 -15.13
CA GLN A 79 -0.62 -8.09 -15.88
C GLN A 79 -0.99 -6.70 -15.35
N LEU A 80 -1.01 -6.50 -14.02
CA LEU A 80 -1.20 -5.17 -13.43
C LEU A 80 -0.13 -4.17 -13.91
N TYR A 81 1.13 -4.60 -14.00
CA TYR A 81 2.20 -3.75 -14.52
C TYR A 81 2.02 -3.36 -15.98
N GLN A 82 1.61 -4.32 -16.82
CA GLN A 82 1.42 -4.11 -18.26
C GLN A 82 0.22 -3.22 -18.57
N THR A 83 -0.86 -3.36 -17.79
CA THR A 83 -2.13 -2.63 -18.00
C THR A 83 -2.20 -1.28 -17.28
N ALA A 84 -1.21 -0.95 -16.45
CA ALA A 84 -1.15 0.29 -15.68
C ALA A 84 -1.02 1.58 -16.52
N GLY A 85 -0.78 1.44 -17.84
CA GLY A 85 -0.56 2.57 -18.74
C GLY A 85 0.85 3.17 -18.64
N PRO A 86 1.03 4.40 -19.15
CA PRO A 86 2.33 5.06 -19.17
C PRO A 86 2.79 5.48 -17.77
N HIS A 87 4.11 5.62 -17.61
CA HIS A 87 4.69 6.18 -16.40
C HIS A 87 4.27 7.65 -16.24
N VAL A 88 3.81 8.03 -15.04
CA VAL A 88 3.42 9.40 -14.71
C VAL A 88 4.27 9.89 -13.55
N GLU A 89 4.96 11.00 -13.77
CA GLU A 89 5.77 11.64 -12.74
C GLU A 89 4.94 12.09 -11.54
N ALA A 90 5.52 12.03 -10.35
CA ALA A 90 4.82 12.28 -9.10
C ALA A 90 4.18 13.69 -9.02
N PHE A 91 4.79 14.71 -9.62
CA PHE A 91 4.23 16.07 -9.65
C PHE A 91 3.01 16.20 -10.58
N ARG A 92 2.88 15.32 -11.58
CA ARG A 92 1.72 15.27 -12.49
C ARG A 92 0.54 14.47 -11.91
N LEU A 93 0.68 13.90 -10.72
CA LEU A 93 -0.41 13.16 -10.05
C LEU A 93 -1.50 14.07 -9.47
N ARG A 94 -1.23 15.39 -9.35
CA ARG A 94 -2.22 16.35 -8.84
C ARG A 94 -3.39 16.45 -9.82
N GLY A 95 -4.62 16.39 -9.30
CA GLY A 95 -5.84 16.43 -10.12
C GLY A 95 -6.35 15.07 -10.59
N LEU A 96 -5.52 14.01 -10.54
CA LEU A 96 -5.95 12.67 -10.92
C LEU A 96 -6.88 12.03 -9.88
N LYS A 97 -7.85 11.24 -10.36
CA LYS A 97 -8.72 10.44 -9.49
C LYS A 97 -7.90 9.37 -8.74
N PRO A 98 -8.32 8.94 -7.55
CA PRO A 98 -7.57 7.95 -6.77
C PRO A 98 -7.21 6.66 -7.50
N ARG A 99 -8.11 6.13 -8.35
CA ARG A 99 -7.85 4.93 -9.17
C ARG A 99 -6.75 5.16 -10.20
N GLN A 100 -6.76 6.31 -10.88
CA GLN A 100 -5.70 6.68 -11.85
C GLN A 100 -4.34 6.81 -11.16
N ARG A 101 -4.32 7.35 -9.94
CA ARG A 101 -3.09 7.42 -9.13
C ARG A 101 -2.59 6.03 -8.70
N ALA A 102 -3.47 5.07 -8.50
CA ALA A 102 -3.10 3.67 -8.25
C ALA A 102 -2.49 3.03 -9.51
N TRP A 103 -3.06 3.26 -10.69
CA TRP A 103 -2.45 2.83 -11.96
C TRP A 103 -1.08 3.46 -12.18
N ALA A 104 -0.93 4.77 -11.97
CA ALA A 104 0.38 5.42 -12.05
C ALA A 104 1.40 4.84 -11.06
N HIS A 105 0.96 4.34 -9.90
CA HIS A 105 1.83 3.62 -8.97
C HIS A 105 2.29 2.26 -9.53
N TRP A 106 1.39 1.47 -10.11
CA TRP A 106 1.75 0.22 -10.79
C TRP A 106 2.71 0.44 -11.96
N ALA A 107 2.47 1.47 -12.78
CA ALA A 107 3.36 1.84 -13.88
C ALA A 107 4.76 2.22 -13.38
N ARG A 108 4.83 2.87 -12.22
CA ARG A 108 6.12 3.22 -11.59
C ARG A 108 6.85 2.02 -11.01
N LEU A 109 6.17 1.06 -10.40
CA LEU A 109 6.81 -0.20 -9.98
C LEU A 109 7.44 -0.93 -11.17
N ARG A 110 6.74 -0.95 -12.31
CA ARG A 110 7.26 -1.48 -13.58
C ARG A 110 8.51 -0.73 -14.03
N THR A 111 8.46 0.61 -14.08
CA THR A 111 9.62 1.44 -14.48
C THR A 111 10.82 1.24 -13.55
N SER A 112 10.58 1.06 -12.25
CA SER A 112 11.63 0.79 -11.26
C SER A 112 12.14 -0.66 -11.27
N GLY A 113 11.64 -1.53 -12.17
CA GLY A 113 12.08 -2.92 -12.28
C GLY A 113 11.77 -3.76 -11.04
N VAL A 114 10.71 -3.42 -10.28
CA VAL A 114 10.36 -4.16 -9.06
C VAL A 114 9.83 -5.54 -9.44
N ASP A 115 10.56 -6.58 -9.03
CA ASP A 115 10.18 -7.97 -9.25
C ASP A 115 8.76 -8.28 -8.71
N PRO A 116 7.82 -8.75 -9.57
CA PRO A 116 6.49 -9.19 -9.17
C PRO A 116 6.48 -10.20 -8.01
N VAL A 117 7.47 -11.09 -7.91
CA VAL A 117 7.56 -12.07 -6.82
C VAL A 117 7.71 -11.36 -5.47
N LYS A 118 8.48 -10.27 -5.41
CA LYS A 118 8.60 -9.45 -4.20
C LYS A 118 7.27 -8.80 -3.83
N VAL A 119 6.46 -8.40 -4.80
CA VAL A 119 5.13 -7.84 -4.55
C VAL A 119 4.18 -8.91 -3.99
N VAL A 120 4.17 -10.11 -4.56
CA VAL A 120 3.38 -11.26 -4.04
C VAL A 120 3.82 -11.63 -2.62
N SER A 121 5.14 -11.65 -2.35
CA SER A 121 5.69 -11.95 -1.02
C SER A 121 5.17 -11.01 0.08
N VAL A 122 4.85 -9.76 -0.28
CA VAL A 122 4.29 -8.78 0.67
C VAL A 122 2.88 -9.16 1.07
N TRP A 123 2.05 -9.58 0.11
CA TRP A 123 0.68 -10.00 0.41
C TRP A 123 0.68 -11.17 1.39
N LEU A 124 1.45 -12.20 1.08
CA LEU A 124 1.60 -13.38 1.93
C LEU A 124 2.15 -13.03 3.32
N ALA A 125 3.17 -12.16 3.39
CA ALA A 125 3.70 -11.73 4.68
C ALA A 125 2.67 -11.00 5.54
N VAL A 126 1.77 -10.22 4.92
CA VAL A 126 0.67 -9.55 5.64
C VAL A 126 -0.36 -10.57 6.12
N GLU A 127 -0.73 -11.56 5.31
CA GLU A 127 -1.61 -12.65 5.75
C GLU A 127 -0.99 -13.42 6.93
N MET A 128 0.31 -13.75 6.83
CA MET A 128 1.01 -14.48 7.87
C MET A 128 1.08 -13.69 9.19
N VAL A 129 1.42 -12.39 9.14
CA VAL A 129 1.50 -11.59 10.36
C VAL A 129 0.12 -11.41 10.99
N ILE A 130 -0.95 -11.26 10.20
CA ILE A 130 -2.32 -11.16 10.73
C ILE A 130 -2.71 -12.48 11.41
N LYS A 131 -2.39 -13.63 10.80
CA LYS A 131 -2.67 -14.94 11.39
C LYS A 131 -1.88 -15.20 12.67
N SER A 132 -0.68 -14.64 12.78
CA SER A 132 0.20 -14.80 13.95
C SER A 132 -0.04 -13.77 15.05
N ASP A 133 -0.86 -12.76 14.79
CA ASP A 133 -1.13 -11.66 15.73
C ASP A 133 -2.16 -12.09 16.77
N THR A 134 -1.91 -11.75 18.03
CA THR A 134 -2.80 -12.04 19.17
C THR A 134 -4.03 -11.13 19.21
N GLN A 135 -3.96 -9.94 18.59
CA GLN A 135 -5.07 -8.98 18.49
C GLN A 135 -5.22 -8.46 17.05
N PRO A 136 -5.48 -9.34 16.07
CA PRO A 136 -5.53 -8.97 14.67
C PRO A 136 -6.76 -8.13 14.35
N ASP A 137 -6.65 -7.31 13.30
CA ASP A 137 -7.80 -6.70 12.65
C ASP A 137 -8.10 -7.46 11.34
N TRP A 138 -9.11 -8.32 11.38
CA TRP A 138 -9.51 -9.18 10.27
C TRP A 138 -10.22 -8.44 9.14
N ARG A 139 -10.50 -7.15 9.29
CA ARG A 139 -11.22 -6.40 8.25
C ARG A 139 -10.39 -6.39 6.97
N PRO A 140 -10.98 -6.73 5.81
CA PRO A 140 -10.27 -6.74 4.54
C PRO A 140 -9.55 -5.42 4.25
N GLU A 141 -10.13 -4.30 4.65
CA GLU A 141 -9.53 -2.99 4.47
C GLU A 141 -8.19 -2.82 5.21
N TYR A 142 -8.08 -3.32 6.44
CA TYR A 142 -6.82 -3.23 7.19
C TYR A 142 -5.72 -3.98 6.44
N LYS A 143 -5.98 -5.23 6.08
CA LYS A 143 -5.08 -6.08 5.28
C LYS A 143 -4.63 -5.39 3.98
N ARG A 144 -5.58 -4.91 3.18
CA ARG A 144 -5.33 -4.17 1.93
C ARG A 144 -4.41 -2.96 2.15
N VAL A 145 -4.66 -2.16 3.19
CA VAL A 145 -3.84 -0.97 3.51
C VAL A 145 -2.44 -1.35 3.96
N GLN A 146 -2.27 -2.43 4.75
CA GLN A 146 -0.93 -2.89 5.16
C GLN A 146 -0.08 -3.31 3.96
N ALA A 147 -0.63 -4.17 3.10
CA ALA A 147 0.05 -4.64 1.89
C ALA A 147 0.39 -3.47 0.96
N ALA A 148 -0.60 -2.61 0.67
CA ALA A 148 -0.43 -1.46 -0.20
C ALA A 148 0.64 -0.48 0.31
N LYS A 149 0.78 -0.29 1.63
CA LYS A 149 1.83 0.58 2.18
C LYS A 149 3.23 0.06 1.91
N VAL A 150 3.42 -1.25 2.04
CA VAL A 150 4.73 -1.88 1.79
C VAL A 150 5.05 -1.81 0.30
N VAL A 151 4.11 -2.21 -0.56
CA VAL A 151 4.26 -2.12 -2.03
C VAL A 151 4.47 -0.68 -2.48
N HIS A 152 3.78 0.29 -1.88
CA HIS A 152 3.96 1.71 -2.18
C HIS A 152 5.39 2.19 -1.95
N ARG A 153 6.09 1.64 -0.96
CA ARG A 153 7.49 1.98 -0.64
C ARG A 153 8.51 1.26 -1.52
N MET A 154 8.11 0.23 -2.28
CA MET A 154 9.02 -0.49 -3.17
C MET A 154 9.41 0.34 -4.40
N ALA A 155 8.56 1.28 -4.81
CA ALA A 155 8.91 2.30 -5.78
C ALA A 155 9.38 3.57 -5.06
N SER A 156 10.54 4.10 -5.47
CA SER A 156 11.02 5.41 -5.04
C SER A 156 10.11 6.55 -5.50
N GLY A 157 10.35 7.76 -5.00
CA GLY A 157 9.70 8.98 -5.49
C GLY A 157 10.19 9.36 -6.89
N SER A 158 9.65 10.46 -7.42
CA SER A 158 10.23 11.09 -8.62
C SER A 158 11.39 11.99 -8.20
N HIS A 159 12.49 11.87 -8.93
CA HIS A 159 13.69 12.70 -8.80
C HIS A 159 13.97 13.32 -10.16
N ASN A 160 13.74 14.62 -10.31
CA ASN A 160 14.13 15.34 -11.52
C ASN A 160 15.22 16.35 -11.21
N LYS A 161 16.25 16.34 -12.05
CA LYS A 161 17.38 17.26 -12.02
C LYS A 161 17.47 17.94 -13.38
N TRP A 162 17.39 19.26 -13.40
CA TRP A 162 17.65 20.04 -14.60
C TRP A 162 18.88 20.90 -14.38
N THR A 163 19.81 20.79 -15.31
CA THR A 163 21.00 21.64 -15.39
C THR A 163 20.76 22.61 -16.52
N GLN A 164 20.82 23.90 -16.24
CA GLN A 164 20.66 24.94 -17.24
C GLN A 164 21.86 25.88 -17.18
N ASP A 165 22.44 26.16 -18.34
CA ASP A 165 23.53 27.13 -18.44
C ASP A 165 22.99 28.52 -18.11
N ARG A 166 23.74 29.28 -17.32
CA ARG A 166 23.37 30.66 -17.02
C ARG A 166 23.52 31.50 -18.27
N LEU A 167 22.55 32.38 -18.48
CA LEU A 167 22.51 33.31 -19.61
C LEU A 167 23.71 34.28 -19.63
N ASP A 168 24.40 34.46 -18.50
CA ASP A 168 25.59 35.31 -18.35
C ASP A 168 26.92 34.58 -18.60
N GLY A 169 26.89 33.29 -18.94
CA GLY A 169 28.09 32.49 -19.18
C GLY A 169 28.89 32.11 -17.92
N SER A 170 28.41 32.43 -16.71
CA SER A 170 29.14 32.19 -15.45
C SER A 170 29.08 30.74 -14.93
N GLY A 171 28.63 29.80 -15.77
CA GLY A 171 28.49 28.38 -15.46
C GLY A 171 27.04 27.90 -15.53
N SER A 172 26.77 26.69 -15.04
CA SER A 172 25.44 26.09 -15.02
C SER A 172 24.82 26.14 -13.62
N TRP A 173 23.51 26.28 -13.55
CA TRP A 173 22.74 26.08 -12.31
C TRP A 173 21.93 24.80 -12.41
N THR A 174 21.88 24.06 -11.31
CA THR A 174 21.10 22.83 -11.20
C THR A 174 19.94 23.05 -10.24
N GLN A 175 18.73 22.69 -10.65
CA GLN A 175 17.61 22.57 -9.72
C GLN A 175 17.06 21.15 -9.71
N GLU A 176 16.78 20.71 -8.49
CA GLU A 176 16.34 19.36 -8.16
C GLU A 176 14.95 19.43 -7.52
N ILE A 177 14.04 18.57 -7.97
CA ILE A 177 12.73 18.40 -7.35
C ILE A 177 12.55 16.93 -6.94
N HIS A 178 12.28 16.75 -5.64
CA HIS A 178 11.92 15.47 -5.04
C HIS A 178 10.44 15.47 -4.67
N VAL A 179 9.64 14.63 -5.32
CA VAL A 179 8.22 14.48 -4.98
C VAL A 179 7.91 13.02 -4.66
N TYR A 180 7.44 12.81 -3.43
CA TYR A 180 6.98 11.51 -2.96
C TYR A 180 5.45 11.51 -2.83
N PRO A 181 4.74 10.64 -3.55
CA PRO A 181 3.29 10.52 -3.40
C PRO A 181 2.93 10.10 -1.97
N HIS A 182 1.97 10.78 -1.36
CA HIS A 182 1.51 10.43 -0.02
C HIS A 182 0.83 9.04 0.00
N SER A 183 1.30 8.16 0.88
CA SER A 183 0.77 6.81 1.12
C SER A 183 -0.44 6.83 2.09
N ARG A 184 -1.56 7.43 1.67
CA ARG A 184 -2.80 7.48 2.47
C ARG A 184 -4.07 7.49 1.62
N GLY A 185 -5.19 7.14 2.25
CA GLY A 185 -6.53 7.33 1.67
C GLY A 185 -6.89 6.30 0.58
N ARG A 186 -7.73 6.72 -0.37
CA ARG A 186 -8.36 5.82 -1.37
C ARG A 186 -7.36 5.16 -2.32
N VAL A 187 -6.20 5.78 -2.58
CA VAL A 187 -5.18 5.21 -3.48
C VAL A 187 -4.66 3.87 -2.93
N LEU A 188 -4.35 3.80 -1.63
CA LEU A 188 -3.91 2.55 -1.00
C LEU A 188 -4.98 1.46 -1.03
N ARG A 189 -6.27 1.84 -0.95
CA ARG A 189 -7.38 0.89 -1.01
C ARG A 189 -7.47 0.23 -2.40
N HIS A 190 -7.29 1.01 -3.46
CA HIS A 190 -7.24 0.47 -4.82
C HIS A 190 -6.02 -0.43 -5.05
N ILE A 191 -4.82 -0.01 -4.62
CA ILE A 191 -3.61 -0.84 -4.72
C ILE A 191 -3.80 -2.15 -3.95
N GLY A 192 -4.32 -2.09 -2.72
CA GLY A 192 -4.56 -3.27 -1.91
C GLY A 192 -5.65 -4.18 -2.46
N GLU A 193 -6.69 -3.63 -3.08
CA GLU A 193 -7.74 -4.40 -3.77
C GLU A 193 -7.19 -5.12 -5.01
N ASP A 194 -6.35 -4.45 -5.81
CA ASP A 194 -5.68 -5.07 -6.96
C ASP A 194 -4.76 -6.23 -6.50
N LEU A 195 -4.01 -6.03 -5.40
CA LEU A 195 -3.17 -7.06 -4.80
C LEU A 195 -3.96 -8.25 -4.27
N GLU A 196 -5.05 -7.99 -3.55
CA GLU A 196 -5.91 -9.05 -3.02
C GLU A 196 -6.45 -9.91 -4.17
N LYS A 197 -6.98 -9.28 -5.23
CA LYS A 197 -7.49 -10.02 -6.39
C LYS A 197 -6.39 -10.86 -7.05
N ALA A 198 -5.17 -10.34 -7.15
CA ALA A 198 -4.05 -11.06 -7.74
C ALA A 198 -3.57 -12.23 -6.87
N CYS A 199 -3.70 -12.15 -5.54
CA CYS A 199 -3.09 -13.11 -4.61
C CYS A 199 -4.10 -13.96 -3.82
N ALA A 200 -5.41 -13.72 -3.94
CA ALA A 200 -6.44 -14.38 -3.14
C ALA A 200 -6.34 -15.90 -3.21
N LEU A 201 -6.32 -16.46 -4.42
CA LEU A 201 -6.25 -17.92 -4.63
C LEU A 201 -4.95 -18.52 -4.09
N LEU A 202 -3.83 -17.81 -4.23
CA LEU A 202 -2.56 -18.27 -3.67
C LEU A 202 -2.59 -18.29 -2.14
N ALA A 203 -3.13 -17.23 -1.50
CA ALA A 203 -3.23 -17.16 -0.05
C ALA A 203 -4.18 -18.25 0.49
N GLU A 204 -5.32 -18.47 -0.16
CA GLU A 204 -6.29 -19.50 0.24
C GLU A 204 -5.70 -20.92 0.18
N ASN A 205 -4.89 -21.23 -0.84
CA ASN A 205 -4.43 -22.61 -1.08
C ASN A 205 -3.04 -22.93 -0.48
N CYS A 206 -2.21 -21.92 -0.22
CA CYS A 206 -0.80 -22.14 0.13
C CYS A 206 -0.35 -21.49 1.44
N LEU A 207 -1.14 -20.61 2.07
CA LEU A 207 -0.73 -19.92 3.29
C LEU A 207 -0.43 -20.89 4.45
N ASP A 208 -1.25 -21.91 4.64
CA ASP A 208 -1.08 -22.87 5.74
C ASP A 208 0.21 -23.69 5.61
N LYS A 209 0.61 -23.98 4.36
CA LYS A 209 1.86 -24.69 4.06
C LYS A 209 3.11 -23.90 4.49
N MET A 210 2.98 -22.58 4.71
CA MET A 210 4.08 -21.71 5.14
C MET A 210 4.27 -21.68 6.67
N PHE A 211 3.29 -22.17 7.44
CA PHE A 211 3.37 -22.28 8.90
C PHE A 211 3.85 -23.64 9.38
N VAL A 212 3.80 -24.66 8.50
CA VAL A 212 4.24 -26.02 8.79
C VAL A 212 5.72 -26.13 8.39
N ARG A 213 6.62 -25.68 9.25
CA ARG A 213 8.05 -26.02 9.22
C ARG A 213 8.60 -26.17 10.64
#